data_AF-A0ABD6AST1-F1
#
_entry.id   AF-A0ABD6AST1-F1
#
_cell.length_a   1.000
_cell.length_b   1.000
_cell.length_c   1.000
_cell.angle_alpha   90.00
_cell.angle_beta   90.00
_cell.angle_gamma   90.00
#
_symmetry.space_group_name_H-M   'P 1'
#
loop_
_entity.id
_entity.type
_entity.pdbx_description
1 polymer ?
#
loop_
_entity_poly.entity_id
_entity_poly.type
_entity_poly.pdbx_seq_one_letter_code
_entity_poly.pdbx_strand_id
1 'polypeptide(L)'
;MSKVSIGLRGWRFDEQEILGEDGTLKPLAQIPPEPRERIARLATLVDQPCDVCWLIHGEEEKRRCKQAKVVYGEPLGEVLLCDDHEREFLYWFREVGGADLAGDRLMQNAFHQWFVAEGEVPDDYGGMEHVDTDPDELVQPEPNPQLDDLETELAEMSEEERDALGIDFSDLDL
;
A
#
# COMPACT_ATOMS: atom_id res chain seq x y z
N MET A 1 6.49 20.81 -6.60
CA MET A 1 5.51 20.17 -5.71
C MET A 1 6.19 18.97 -5.12
N SER A 2 6.27 18.94 -3.78
CA SER A 2 6.91 17.85 -3.04
C SER A 2 6.02 16.61 -3.13
N LYS A 3 6.64 15.43 -3.25
CA LYS A 3 5.92 14.15 -3.27
C LYS A 3 6.23 13.41 -1.98
N VAL A 4 5.19 12.96 -1.30
CA VAL A 4 5.29 12.25 -0.01
C VAL A 4 4.66 10.87 -0.13
N SER A 5 5.14 9.93 0.69
CA SER A 5 4.49 8.64 0.92
C SER A 5 3.86 8.66 2.31
N ILE A 6 2.70 8.03 2.45
CA ILE A 6 1.97 7.89 3.72
C ILE A 6 1.96 6.40 4.07
N GLY A 7 2.24 6.05 5.32
CA GLY A 7 2.15 4.69 5.88
C GLY A 7 3.08 3.65 5.26
N LEU A 8 2.94 3.38 3.97
CA LEU A 8 3.77 2.49 3.16
C LEU A 8 4.58 3.28 2.13
N ARG A 9 5.82 2.83 1.88
CA ARG A 9 6.64 3.33 0.78
C ARG A 9 6.00 2.90 -0.56
N GLY A 10 6.11 3.72 -1.60
CA GLY A 10 5.70 3.33 -2.97
C GLY A 10 4.69 4.28 -3.60
N TRP A 11 3.48 4.38 -3.04
CA TRP A 11 2.52 5.40 -3.50
C TRP A 11 2.99 6.81 -3.12
N ARG A 12 2.90 7.72 -4.09
CA ARG A 12 3.44 9.08 -4.02
C ARG A 12 2.32 10.07 -4.24
N PHE A 13 2.04 10.88 -3.23
CA PHE A 13 0.99 11.89 -3.25
C PHE A 13 1.56 13.28 -3.45
N ASP A 14 0.80 14.18 -4.06
CA ASP A 14 1.15 15.60 -4.02
C ASP A 14 0.86 16.16 -2.63
N GLU A 15 1.90 16.63 -1.95
CA GLU A 15 1.78 17.15 -0.58
C GLU A 15 0.69 18.24 -0.48
N GLN A 16 0.55 19.09 -1.50
CA GLN A 16 -0.43 20.19 -1.49
C GLN A 16 -1.86 19.73 -1.73
N GLU A 17 -2.07 18.54 -2.33
CA GLU A 17 -3.40 17.99 -2.55
C GLU A 17 -3.96 17.39 -1.26
N ILE A 18 -3.10 16.76 -0.47
CA ILE A 18 -3.51 15.92 0.65
C ILE A 18 -3.22 16.52 2.04
N LEU A 19 -2.24 17.42 2.18
CA LEU A 19 -1.91 18.07 3.46
C LEU A 19 -2.41 19.51 3.53
N GLY A 20 -2.88 19.90 4.71
CA GLY A 20 -3.19 21.28 5.08
C GLY A 20 -1.95 22.13 5.27
N GLU A 21 -2.14 23.43 5.52
CA GLU A 21 -1.04 24.40 5.72
C GLU A 21 -0.20 24.10 6.98
N ASP A 22 -0.76 23.36 7.93
CA ASP A 22 -0.12 22.91 9.17
C ASP A 22 0.57 21.54 9.03
N GLY A 23 0.55 20.94 7.84
CA GLY A 23 1.12 19.62 7.57
C GLY A 23 0.24 18.44 8.00
N THR A 24 -0.98 18.67 8.48
CA THR A 24 -1.94 17.60 8.81
C THR A 24 -2.68 17.11 7.57
N LEU A 25 -3.23 15.89 7.60
CA LEU A 25 -4.07 15.42 6.49
C LEU A 25 -5.34 16.28 6.41
N LYS A 26 -5.69 16.67 5.19
CA LYS A 26 -7.00 17.28 4.94
C LYS A 26 -8.12 16.27 5.19
N PRO A 27 -9.33 16.73 5.54
CA PRO A 27 -10.51 15.86 5.55
C PRO A 27 -10.67 15.18 4.20
N LEU A 28 -11.09 13.91 4.16
CA LEU A 28 -11.19 13.16 2.90
C LEU A 28 -12.09 13.88 1.89
N ALA A 29 -13.16 14.55 2.34
CA ALA A 29 -14.05 15.34 1.49
C ALA A 29 -13.37 16.51 0.75
N GLN A 30 -12.21 16.98 1.21
CA GLN A 30 -11.44 18.07 0.60
C GLN A 30 -10.31 17.57 -0.31
N ILE A 31 -10.03 16.26 -0.30
CA ILE A 31 -9.00 15.64 -1.14
C ILE A 31 -9.61 15.30 -2.51
N PRO A 32 -8.88 15.52 -3.62
CA PRO A 32 -9.36 15.13 -4.94
C PRO A 32 -9.67 13.62 -5.01
N PRO A 33 -10.60 13.18 -5.89
CA PRO A 33 -11.09 11.80 -5.90
C PRO A 33 -9.99 10.72 -5.95
N GLU A 34 -9.02 10.85 -6.86
CA GLU A 34 -7.99 9.82 -7.08
C GLU A 34 -7.01 9.68 -5.89
N PRO A 35 -6.42 10.76 -5.33
CA PRO A 35 -5.64 10.65 -4.09
C PRO A 35 -6.47 10.18 -2.89
N ARG A 36 -7.74 10.57 -2.80
CA ARG A 36 -8.66 10.17 -1.73
C ARG A 36 -8.91 8.66 -1.72
N GLU A 37 -9.18 8.09 -2.89
CA GLU A 37 -9.34 6.64 -3.07
C GLU A 37 -8.10 5.87 -2.61
N ARG A 38 -6.93 6.33 -3.01
CA ARG A 38 -5.65 5.72 -2.63
C ARG A 38 -5.37 5.86 -1.13
N ILE A 39 -5.69 6.99 -0.50
CA ILE A 39 -5.54 7.17 0.95
C ILE A 39 -6.49 6.25 1.73
N ALA A 40 -7.77 6.19 1.33
CA ALA A 40 -8.75 5.30 1.94
C ALA A 40 -8.30 3.83 1.83
N ARG A 41 -7.80 3.43 0.66
CA ARG A 41 -7.26 2.09 0.44
C ARG A 41 -6.02 1.82 1.28
N LEU A 42 -5.11 2.77 1.37
CA LEU A 42 -3.88 2.63 2.14
C LEU A 42 -4.14 2.36 3.63
N ALA A 43 -5.19 2.96 4.20
CA ALA A 43 -5.61 2.71 5.59
C ALA A 43 -5.88 1.22 5.85
N THR A 44 -6.45 0.51 4.88
CA THR A 44 -6.73 -0.92 5.00
C THR A 44 -5.48 -1.79 4.79
N LEU A 45 -4.40 -1.23 4.25
CA LEU A 45 -3.19 -1.95 3.84
C LEU A 45 -2.03 -1.77 4.82
N VAL A 46 -1.99 -0.67 5.58
CA VAL A 46 -0.84 -0.32 6.41
C VAL A 46 -0.50 -1.40 7.44
N ASP A 47 -1.51 -2.07 8.00
CA ASP A 47 -1.34 -3.15 9.00
C ASP A 47 -1.32 -4.56 8.39
N GLN A 48 -1.44 -4.68 7.07
CA GLN A 48 -1.46 -5.98 6.41
C GLN A 48 -0.05 -6.61 6.41
N PRO A 49 0.01 -7.95 6.48
CA PRO A 49 1.28 -8.64 6.37
C PRO A 49 1.86 -8.48 4.95
N CYS A 50 3.17 -8.66 4.84
CA CYS A 50 3.80 -8.89 3.55
C CYS A 50 3.20 -10.13 2.85
N ASP A 51 2.84 -9.97 1.58
CA ASP A 51 2.26 -11.01 0.73
C ASP A 51 3.15 -12.25 0.67
N VAL A 52 4.45 -12.06 0.47
CA VAL A 52 5.41 -13.17 0.38
C VAL A 52 5.53 -13.92 1.72
N CYS A 53 5.57 -13.19 2.84
CA CYS A 53 5.51 -13.83 4.16
C CYS A 53 4.26 -14.69 4.31
N TRP A 54 3.11 -14.18 3.88
CA TRP A 54 1.84 -14.89 3.94
C TRP A 54 1.82 -16.11 3.01
N LEU A 55 2.39 -16.02 1.80
CA LEU A 55 2.54 -17.15 0.89
C LEU A 55 3.45 -18.25 1.46
N ILE A 56 4.47 -17.90 2.25
CA ILE A 56 5.39 -18.85 2.89
C ILE A 56 4.77 -19.50 4.14
N HIS A 57 4.11 -18.71 4.99
CA HIS A 57 3.64 -19.17 6.30
C HIS A 57 2.19 -19.63 6.31
N GLY A 58 1.38 -19.13 5.37
CA GLY A 58 -0.06 -19.34 5.33
C GLY A 58 -0.80 -18.64 6.48
N GLU A 59 -2.12 -18.75 6.44
CA GLU A 59 -3.01 -18.10 7.42
C GLU A 59 -2.77 -18.60 8.86
N GLU A 60 -2.50 -19.90 9.02
CA GLU A 60 -2.34 -20.53 10.34
C GLU A 60 -1.15 -19.97 11.14
N GLU A 61 -0.14 -19.44 10.45
CA GLU A 61 1.07 -18.88 11.06
C GLU A 61 1.27 -17.39 10.72
N LYS A 62 0.17 -16.65 10.44
CA LYS A 62 0.19 -15.21 10.10
C LYS A 62 1.01 -14.35 11.08
N ARG A 63 1.07 -14.72 12.35
CA ARG A 63 1.91 -14.07 13.40
C ARG A 63 3.41 -14.06 13.08
N ARG A 64 3.87 -14.91 12.16
CA ARG A 64 5.27 -14.98 11.71
C ARG A 64 5.53 -14.05 10.53
N CYS A 65 4.48 -13.51 9.91
CA CYS A 65 4.62 -12.56 8.84
C CYS A 65 5.12 -11.22 9.37
N LYS A 66 6.03 -10.60 8.63
CA LYS A 66 6.38 -9.21 8.85
C LYS A 66 5.28 -8.31 8.28
N GLN A 67 5.02 -7.18 8.93
CA GLN A 67 4.16 -6.13 8.39
C GLN A 67 4.73 -5.60 7.07
N ALA A 68 3.85 -5.21 6.16
CA ALA A 68 4.23 -4.57 4.92
C ALA A 68 4.90 -3.22 5.18
N LYS A 69 5.87 -2.86 4.35
CA LYS A 69 6.60 -1.60 4.39
C LYS A 69 6.58 -0.85 3.07
N VAL A 70 6.30 -1.57 1.97
CA VAL A 70 6.19 -1.02 0.62
C VAL A 70 4.96 -1.59 -0.07
N VAL A 71 4.32 -0.76 -0.88
CA VAL A 71 3.19 -1.08 -1.75
C VAL A 71 3.55 -0.79 -3.21
N TYR A 72 3.24 -1.74 -4.09
CA TYR A 72 3.32 -1.58 -5.55
C TYR A 72 1.97 -1.87 -6.20
N GLY A 73 1.76 -1.35 -7.41
CA GLY A 73 0.56 -1.60 -8.21
C GLY A 73 -0.54 -0.55 -8.00
N GLU A 74 -1.69 -0.83 -8.60
CA GLU A 74 -2.88 0.02 -8.54
C GLU A 74 -3.83 -0.46 -7.43
N PRO A 75 -4.77 0.41 -6.98
CA PRO A 75 -5.81 -0.01 -6.06
C PRO A 75 -6.52 -1.30 -6.49
N LEU A 76 -6.67 -2.23 -5.55
CA LEU A 76 -7.19 -3.59 -5.71
C LEU A 76 -6.29 -4.59 -6.47
N GLY A 77 -5.08 -4.18 -6.83
CA GLY A 77 -4.06 -5.04 -7.43
C GLY A 77 -2.71 -4.85 -6.76
N GLU A 78 -2.72 -4.50 -5.48
CA GLU A 78 -1.52 -4.10 -4.75
C GLU A 78 -0.64 -5.30 -4.38
N VAL A 79 0.67 -5.13 -4.47
CA VAL A 79 1.63 -6.07 -3.89
C VAL A 79 2.24 -5.44 -2.65
N LEU A 80 2.08 -6.11 -1.50
CA LEU A 80 2.55 -5.65 -0.20
C LEU A 80 3.80 -6.41 0.23
N LEU A 81 4.90 -5.70 0.52
CA LEU A 81 6.18 -6.34 0.81
C LEU A 81 6.86 -5.74 2.03
N CYS A 82 7.56 -6.59 2.78
CA CYS A 82 8.55 -6.15 3.75
C CYS A 82 9.92 -6.01 3.07
N ASP A 83 10.88 -5.39 3.74
CA ASP A 83 12.22 -5.12 3.17
C ASP A 83 12.93 -6.41 2.69
N ASP A 84 12.71 -7.54 3.38
CA ASP A 84 13.30 -8.83 3.02
C ASP A 84 12.79 -9.38 1.69
N HIS A 85 11.53 -9.09 1.35
CA HIS A 85 10.81 -9.67 0.21
C HIS A 85 10.61 -8.71 -0.96
N GLU A 86 11.02 -7.45 -0.79
CA GLU A 86 10.96 -6.45 -1.86
C GLU A 86 11.82 -6.88 -3.07
N ARG A 87 12.97 -7.53 -2.80
CA ARG A 87 13.91 -8.00 -3.83
C ARG A 87 13.23 -8.93 -4.85
N GLU A 88 12.40 -9.85 -4.38
CA GLU A 88 11.68 -10.84 -5.20
C GLU A 88 10.77 -10.15 -6.20
N PHE A 89 10.02 -9.16 -5.74
CA PHE A 89 9.18 -8.36 -6.62
C PHE A 89 10.00 -7.55 -7.61
N LEU A 90 11.10 -6.92 -7.17
CA LEU A 90 11.93 -6.13 -8.07
C LEU A 90 12.59 -6.97 -9.16
N TYR A 91 12.99 -8.20 -8.85
CA TYR A 91 13.51 -9.13 -9.84
C TYR A 91 12.41 -9.54 -10.82
N TRP A 92 11.27 -9.99 -10.33
CA TRP A 92 10.14 -10.38 -11.16
C TRP A 92 9.68 -9.24 -12.09
N PHE A 93 9.53 -8.04 -11.52
CA PHE A 93 9.05 -6.86 -12.23
C PHE A 93 10.01 -6.44 -13.34
N ARG A 94 11.32 -6.43 -13.07
CA ARG A 94 12.33 -5.91 -14.01
C ARG A 94 12.80 -6.96 -15.02
N GLU A 95 12.95 -8.21 -14.59
CA GLU A 95 13.69 -9.23 -15.35
C GLU A 95 12.77 -10.33 -15.92
N VAL A 96 11.64 -10.63 -15.27
CA VAL A 96 10.77 -11.76 -15.63
C VAL A 96 9.52 -11.31 -16.41
N GLY A 97 9.29 -10.01 -16.53
CA GLY A 97 8.21 -9.42 -17.33
C GLY A 97 7.05 -8.82 -16.51
N GLY A 98 7.19 -8.68 -15.19
CA GLY A 98 6.15 -8.03 -14.38
C GLY A 98 5.89 -6.56 -14.77
N ALA A 99 6.85 -5.89 -15.41
CA ALA A 99 6.69 -4.53 -15.93
C ALA A 99 5.55 -4.38 -16.95
N ASP A 100 5.21 -5.44 -17.69
CA ASP A 100 4.11 -5.43 -18.66
C ASP A 100 2.74 -5.30 -17.99
N LEU A 101 2.66 -5.57 -16.68
CA LEU A 101 1.46 -5.45 -15.85
C LEU A 101 1.41 -4.14 -15.06
N ALA A 102 2.32 -3.19 -15.31
CA ALA A 102 2.28 -1.89 -14.68
C ALA A 102 0.95 -1.17 -14.97
N GLY A 103 0.22 -0.81 -13.91
CA GLY A 103 -1.12 -0.21 -14.03
C GLY A 103 -2.27 -1.21 -14.14
N ASP A 104 -1.99 -2.52 -14.17
CA ASP A 104 -3.00 -3.58 -14.24
C ASP A 104 -3.27 -4.17 -12.84
N ARG A 105 -4.55 -4.39 -12.52
CA ARG A 105 -4.98 -5.04 -11.27
C ARG A 105 -4.58 -6.52 -11.19
N LEU A 106 -4.20 -7.14 -12.31
CA LEU A 106 -3.68 -8.50 -12.34
C LEU A 106 -2.24 -8.62 -11.82
N MET A 107 -1.54 -7.50 -11.57
CA MET A 107 -0.15 -7.50 -11.11
C MET A 107 0.05 -8.37 -9.87
N GLN A 108 -0.78 -8.19 -8.83
CA GLN A 108 -0.67 -8.95 -7.59
C GLN A 108 -0.76 -10.45 -7.84
N ASN A 109 -1.81 -10.86 -8.55
CA ASN A 109 -2.06 -12.28 -8.81
C ASN A 109 -0.92 -12.90 -9.63
N ALA A 110 -0.43 -12.19 -10.66
CA ALA A 110 0.67 -12.66 -11.48
C ALA A 110 1.98 -12.79 -10.68
N PHE A 111 2.27 -11.83 -9.80
CA PHE A 111 3.43 -11.91 -8.91
C PHE A 111 3.31 -13.09 -7.94
N HIS A 112 2.15 -13.28 -7.29
CA HIS A 112 1.92 -14.39 -6.38
C HIS A 112 2.06 -15.74 -7.09
N GLN A 113 1.46 -15.89 -8.28
CA GLN A 113 1.57 -17.10 -9.10
C GLN A 113 3.02 -17.41 -9.47
N TRP A 114 3.78 -16.39 -9.89
CA TRP A 114 5.20 -16.56 -10.18
C TRP A 114 5.98 -17.00 -8.95
N PHE A 115 5.76 -16.35 -7.81
CA PHE A 115 6.49 -16.63 -6.57
C PHE A 115 6.27 -18.07 -6.09
N VAL A 116 5.03 -18.55 -6.06
CA VAL A 116 4.71 -19.92 -5.60
C VAL A 116 5.12 -21.01 -6.59
N ALA A 117 5.24 -20.70 -7.89
CA ALA A 117 5.51 -21.70 -8.90
C ALA A 117 6.98 -22.16 -8.90
N GLU A 118 7.94 -21.24 -8.77
CA GLU A 118 9.40 -21.43 -8.60
C GLU A 118 10.08 -20.06 -8.81
N GLY A 119 9.62 -19.02 -8.10
CA GLY A 119 10.16 -17.67 -8.23
C GLY A 119 11.58 -17.56 -7.68
N GLU A 120 12.57 -18.03 -8.44
CA GLU A 120 13.98 -17.95 -8.04
C GLU A 120 14.56 -16.58 -8.37
N VAL A 121 15.11 -15.96 -7.34
CA VAL A 121 15.86 -14.71 -7.42
C VAL A 121 17.34 -15.04 -7.20
N PRO A 122 18.26 -14.53 -8.03
CA PRO A 122 19.68 -14.70 -7.77
C PRO A 122 20.06 -14.15 -6.39
N ASP A 123 20.88 -14.90 -5.63
CA ASP A 123 21.32 -14.51 -4.27
C ASP A 123 22.04 -13.14 -4.25
N ASP A 124 22.65 -12.75 -5.36
CA ASP A 124 23.37 -11.50 -5.56
C ASP A 124 22.52 -10.37 -6.16
N TYR A 125 21.23 -10.62 -6.41
CA TYR A 125 20.34 -9.59 -6.94
C TYR A 125 20.09 -8.53 -5.87
N GLY A 126 20.72 -7.37 -6.06
CA GLY A 126 20.52 -6.21 -5.21
C GLY A 126 19.07 -5.74 -5.29
N GLY A 127 18.41 -5.64 -4.13
CA GLY A 127 17.16 -4.89 -4.02
C GLY A 127 17.37 -3.39 -4.28
N MET A 128 16.36 -2.57 -3.99
CA MET A 128 16.57 -1.12 -3.96
C MET A 128 17.27 -0.72 -2.67
N GLU A 129 18.40 -0.04 -2.80
CA GLU A 129 18.97 0.74 -1.70
C GLU A 129 18.08 1.98 -1.53
N HIS A 130 17.18 1.93 -0.55
CA HIS A 130 16.38 3.08 -0.20
C HIS A 130 17.28 4.05 0.57
N VAL A 131 17.26 5.34 0.21
CA VAL A 131 17.76 6.37 1.14
C VAL A 131 16.95 6.17 2.41
N ASP A 132 17.60 5.86 3.54
CA ASP A 132 16.98 5.56 4.85
C ASP A 132 15.80 6.50 5.11
N THR A 133 14.63 6.09 4.63
CA THR A 133 13.36 6.71 4.86
C THR A 133 12.64 5.57 5.53
N ASP A 134 12.89 5.45 6.83
CA ASP A 134 12.23 4.44 7.65
C ASP A 134 10.73 4.58 7.39
N PRO A 135 9.98 3.49 7.11
CA PRO A 135 8.52 3.54 7.07
C PRO A 135 7.92 4.24 8.30
N ASP A 136 8.58 4.11 9.46
CA ASP A 136 8.20 4.80 10.71
C ASP A 136 8.49 6.33 10.67
N GLU A 137 9.39 6.78 9.79
CA GLU A 137 9.70 8.19 9.51
C GLU A 137 8.91 8.74 8.32
N LEU A 138 8.14 7.91 7.61
CA LEU A 138 7.18 8.43 6.64
C LEU A 138 6.15 9.31 7.35
N VAL A 139 5.55 10.22 6.59
CA VAL A 139 4.45 11.02 7.10
C VAL A 139 3.32 10.05 7.44
N GLN A 140 3.22 9.71 8.71
CA GLN A 140 1.98 9.26 9.31
C GLN A 140 1.24 10.55 9.64
N PRO A 141 0.20 10.90 8.86
CA PRO A 141 -0.53 12.12 9.15
C PRO A 141 -0.99 12.09 10.60
N GLU A 142 -0.61 13.11 11.37
CA GLU A 142 -1.11 13.20 12.73
C GLU A 142 -2.65 13.28 12.67
N PRO A 143 -3.35 12.51 13.51
CA PRO A 143 -4.80 12.57 13.56
C PRO A 143 -5.19 14.00 13.92
N ASN A 144 -5.90 14.67 13.02
CA ASN A 144 -6.39 16.01 13.26
C ASN A 144 -7.45 15.92 14.37
N PRO A 145 -7.26 16.53 15.55
CA PRO A 145 -8.18 16.36 16.67
C PRO A 145 -9.56 17.03 16.46
N GLN A 146 -9.75 17.74 15.35
CA GLN A 146 -11.06 18.26 14.92
C GLN A 146 -11.71 17.40 13.83
N LEU A 147 -11.02 16.38 13.32
CA LEU A 147 -11.53 15.41 12.36
C LEU A 147 -11.72 14.09 13.09
N ASP A 148 -12.71 13.33 12.67
CA ASP A 148 -12.84 11.95 13.09
C ASP A 148 -11.65 11.15 12.52
N ASP A 149 -11.32 10.02 13.13
CA ASP A 149 -10.28 9.15 12.56
C ASP A 149 -10.68 8.69 11.15
N LEU A 150 -9.68 8.34 10.34
CA LEU A 150 -9.89 8.04 8.92
C LEU A 150 -10.86 6.86 8.71
N GLU A 151 -10.87 5.92 9.65
CA GLU A 151 -11.80 4.78 9.67
C GLU A 151 -13.24 5.23 9.94
N THR A 152 -13.43 6.15 10.88
CA THR A 152 -14.71 6.77 11.22
C THR A 152 -15.23 7.63 10.07
N GLU A 153 -14.39 8.47 9.45
CA GLU A 153 -14.79 9.22 8.24
C GLU A 153 -15.30 8.27 7.15
N LEU A 154 -14.60 7.16 6.89
CA LEU A 154 -15.06 6.10 5.98
C LEU A 154 -16.40 5.49 6.43
N ALA A 155 -16.56 5.23 7.72
CA ALA A 155 -17.76 4.64 8.33
C ALA A 155 -18.98 5.58 8.35
N GLU A 156 -18.79 6.88 8.15
CA GLU A 156 -19.87 7.85 8.01
C GLU A 156 -20.21 8.22 6.55
N MET A 157 -19.33 7.91 5.59
CA MET A 157 -19.59 8.12 4.15
C MET A 157 -20.83 7.36 3.66
N SER A 158 -21.53 7.92 2.66
CA SER A 158 -22.67 7.23 2.06
C SER A 158 -22.27 5.99 1.28
N GLU A 159 -23.19 5.05 1.10
CA GLU A 159 -22.96 3.81 0.32
C GLU A 159 -22.54 4.13 -1.13
N GLU A 160 -23.12 5.16 -1.74
CA GLU A 160 -22.73 5.63 -3.09
C GLU A 160 -21.29 6.19 -3.12
N GLU A 161 -20.87 6.90 -2.08
CA GLU A 161 -19.50 7.41 -1.97
C GLU A 161 -18.50 6.28 -1.72
N ARG A 162 -18.87 5.26 -0.94
CA ARG A 162 -18.06 4.05 -0.74
C ARG A 162 -17.93 3.22 -2.00
N ASP A 163 -19.02 2.97 -2.71
CA ASP A 163 -19.02 2.27 -4.00
C ASP A 163 -18.17 3.01 -5.04
N ALA A 164 -18.19 4.34 -5.03
CA ALA A 164 -17.33 5.15 -5.89
C ALA A 164 -15.84 4.94 -5.59
N LEU A 165 -15.46 4.63 -4.35
CA LEU A 165 -14.09 4.28 -4.00
C LEU A 165 -13.69 2.89 -4.52
N GLY A 166 -14.64 2.03 -4.88
CA GLY A 166 -14.39 0.69 -5.42
C GLY A 166 -13.68 -0.25 -4.44
N ILE A 167 -13.77 0.02 -3.14
CA ILE A 167 -13.14 -0.75 -2.06
C ILE A 167 -14.22 -1.57 -1.37
N ASP A 168 -13.95 -2.86 -1.12
CA ASP A 168 -14.80 -3.67 -0.25
C ASP A 168 -14.46 -3.36 1.21
N PHE A 169 -15.29 -2.53 1.86
CA PHE A 169 -15.13 -2.13 3.26
C PHE A 169 -15.58 -3.22 4.24
N SER A 170 -15.99 -4.40 3.78
CA SER A 170 -16.39 -5.50 4.67
C SER A 170 -15.22 -6.13 5.44
N ASP A 171 -13.97 -5.85 5.03
CA ASP A 171 -12.74 -6.25 5.72
C ASP A 171 -12.28 -5.25 6.80
N LEU A 172 -12.95 -4.09 6.93
CA LEU A 172 -12.75 -3.22 8.09
C LEU A 172 -13.56 -3.79 9.26
N ASP A 173 -12.90 -4.05 10.40
CA ASP A 173 -13.54 -4.42 11.66
C ASP A 173 -14.36 -3.21 12.20
N LEU A 174 -15.50 -2.90 11.58
CA LEU A 174 -16.47 -1.86 11.97
C LEU A 174 -17.50 -2.35 13.01
#